data_AF-B1Y9J2-F1
#
_entry.id   AF-B1Y9J2-F1
#
_cell.length_a   1.000
_cell.length_b   1.000
_cell.length_c   1.000
_cell.angle_alpha   90.00
_cell.angle_beta   90.00
_cell.angle_gamma   90.00
#
_symmetry.space_group_name_H-M   'P 1'
#
loop_
_entity.id
_entity.type
_entity.pdbx_description
1 polymer ?
#
loop_
_entity_poly.entity_id
_entity_poly.type
_entity_poly.pdbx_seq_one_letter_code
_entity_poly.pdbx_strand_id
1 'polypeptide(L)' 'MIDYQLLWGILKGVFNLVAHLLAASGLGEWGGRVMAALLFASFFFMAGVFKRTRKAVGVALAVTIVAVVLLAYL' A
#
# COMPACT_ATOMS: atom_id res chain seq x y z
N MET A 1 18.86 -10.92 -19.26
CA MET A 1 18.93 -10.60 -17.82
C MET A 1 17.82 -9.60 -17.54
N ILE A 2 16.95 -9.88 -16.58
CA ILE A 2 15.92 -8.89 -16.18
C ILE A 2 16.65 -7.80 -15.39
N ASP A 3 16.55 -6.55 -15.84
CA ASP A 3 17.12 -5.41 -15.14
C ASP A 3 16.28 -5.11 -13.89
N TYR A 4 16.80 -5.57 -12.75
CA TYR A 4 16.16 -5.39 -11.46
C TYR A 4 16.08 -3.91 -11.06
N GLN A 5 17.05 -3.08 -11.48
CA GLN A 5 17.02 -1.64 -11.18
C GLN A 5 15.91 -0.95 -11.96
N LEU A 6 15.72 -1.33 -13.23
CA LEU A 6 14.62 -0.81 -14.05
C LEU A 6 13.26 -1.20 -13.49
N LEU A 7 13.05 -2.48 -13.13
CA LEU A 7 11.81 -2.94 -12.50
C LEU A 7 11.54 -2.23 -11.18
N TRP A 8 12.56 -2.07 -10.34
CA TRP A 8 12.44 -1.37 -9.07
C TRP A 8 12.14 0.12 -9.25
N GLY A 9 12.73 0.75 -10.27
CA GLY A 9 12.44 2.13 -10.66
C GLY A 9 10.99 2.32 -11.09
N ILE A 10 10.46 1.43 -11.93
CA ILE A 10 9.06 1.45 -12.36
C ILE A 10 8.14 1.28 -11.15
N LEU A 11 8.40 0.29 -10.28
CA LEU A 11 7.58 0.04 -9.09
C LEU A 11 7.53 1.25 -8.16
N LYS A 12 8.68 1.87 -7.90
CA LYS A 12 8.77 3.11 -7.11
C LYS A 12 8.05 4.28 -7.77
N GLY A 13 8.16 4.41 -9.09
CA GLY A 13 7.45 5.43 -9.86
C GLY A 13 5.95 5.31 -9.68
N VAL A 14 5.39 4.11 -9.91
CA VAL A 14 3.95 3.85 -9.74
C VAL A 14 3.52 4.09 -8.30
N PHE A 15 4.29 3.63 -7.31
CA PHE A 15 3.98 3.87 -5.90
C PHE A 15 3.89 5.36 -5.56
N ASN A 16 4.89 6.15 -5.96
CA ASN A 16 4.90 7.59 -5.68
C ASN A 16 3.77 8.32 -6.40
N LEU A 17 3.42 7.89 -7.62
CA LEU A 17 2.33 8.46 -8.38
C LEU A 17 0.99 8.22 -7.67
N VAL A 18 0.74 6.99 -7.22
CA VAL A 18 -0.45 6.64 -6.42
C VAL A 18 -0.46 7.40 -5.09
N ALA A 19 0.68 7.51 -4.41
CA ALA A 19 0.79 8.27 -3.17
C ALA A 19 0.49 9.77 -3.37
N HIS A 20 0.94 10.36 -4.47
CA HIS A 20 0.61 11.75 -4.81
C HIS A 20 -0.86 11.94 -5.16
N LEU A 21 -1.47 11.02 -5.90
CA LEU A 21 -2.91 11.07 -6.19
C LEU A 21 -3.75 11.00 -4.91
N LEU A 22 -3.37 10.13 -3.98
CA LEU A 22 -4.03 10.01 -2.67
C LEU A 22 -3.73 11.22 -1.77
N ALA A 23 -2.52 11.79 -1.82
CA ALA A 23 -2.22 13.01 -1.10
C ALA A 23 -3.07 14.19 -1.61
N ALA A 24 -3.26 14.29 -2.93
CA ALA A 24 -4.08 15.30 -3.57
C ALA A 24 -5.59 15.14 -3.29
N SER A 25 -6.05 13.94 -2.90
CA SER A 25 -7.44 13.69 -2.52
C SER A 25 -7.76 14.10 -1.08
N GLY A 26 -6.91 14.92 -0.43
CA GLY A 26 -7.14 15.46 0.90
C GLY A 26 -6.51 14.68 2.06
N LEU A 27 -5.75 13.62 1.78
CA LEU A 27 -5.05 12.83 2.81
C LEU A 27 -3.73 13.49 3.28
N GLY A 28 -3.24 14.51 2.56
CA GLY A 28 -1.91 15.10 2.78
C GLY A 28 -0.76 14.16 2.36
N GLU A 29 0.48 14.66 2.34
CA GLU A 29 1.63 13.88 1.86
C GLU A 29 1.87 12.59 2.65
N TRP A 30 1.74 12.66 3.98
CA TRP A 30 1.92 11.50 4.85
C TRP A 30 0.77 10.50 4.74
N GLY A 31 -0.48 10.97 4.72
CA GLY A 31 -1.65 10.10 4.58
C GLY A 31 -1.71 9.43 3.20
N GLY A 32 -1.36 10.14 2.13
CA GLY A 32 -1.30 9.59 0.78
C GLY A 32 -0.28 8.45 0.65
N ARG A 33 0.89 8.57 1.28
CA ARG A 33 1.91 7.51 1.31
C ARG A 33 1.48 6.28 2.11
N VAL A 34 0.89 6.47 3.29
CA VAL A 34 0.38 5.36 4.11
C VAL A 34 -0.72 4.62 3.37
N MET A 35 -1.64 5.36 2.74
CA MET A 35 -2.76 4.77 2.04
C MET A 35 -2.34 4.06 0.75
N ALA A 36 -1.35 4.58 0.03
CA ALA A 36 -0.71 3.88 -1.09
C ALA A 36 -0.06 2.56 -0.64
N ALA A 37 0.64 2.56 0.52
CA ALA A 37 1.26 1.34 1.05
C ALA A 37 0.21 0.27 1.41
N LEU A 38 -0.91 0.67 2.02
CA LEU A 38 -2.03 -0.24 2.32
C LEU A 38 -2.69 -0.79 1.06
N LEU A 39 -2.84 0.04 0.03
CA LEU A 39 -3.40 -0.36 -1.27
C LEU A 39 -2.53 -1.42 -1.95
N PHE A 40 -1.21 -1.17 -2.02
CA PHE A 40 -0.25 -2.12 -2.59
C PHE A 40 -0.18 -3.41 -1.77
N ALA A 41 -0.14 -3.32 -0.44
CA ALA A 41 -0.15 -4.47 0.44
C ALA A 41 -1.42 -5.32 0.23
N SER A 42 -2.58 -4.69 0.02
CA SER A 42 -3.84 -5.36 -0.32
C SER A 42 -3.78 -6.05 -1.69
N PHE A 43 -3.19 -5.41 -2.71
CA PHE A 43 -2.98 -6.03 -4.02
C PHE A 43 -2.07 -7.26 -3.94
N PHE A 44 -0.93 -7.16 -3.24
CA PHE A 44 -0.03 -8.30 -3.03
C PHE A 44 -0.72 -9.45 -2.26
N PHE A 45 -1.60 -9.11 -1.33
CA PHE A 45 -2.41 -10.07 -0.60
C PHE A 45 -3.42 -10.80 -1.49
N MET A 46 -4.14 -10.06 -2.35
CA MET A 46 -5.09 -10.61 -3.32
C MET A 46 -4.39 -11.47 -4.38
N ALA A 47 -3.24 -11.00 -4.90
CA ALA A 47 -2.39 -11.73 -5.82
C ALA A 47 -1.78 -13.01 -5.22
N GLY A 48 -1.96 -13.23 -3.91
CA GLY A 48 -1.54 -14.46 -3.24
C GLY A 48 -0.03 -14.53 -3.04
N VAL A 49 0.69 -13.41 -2.97
CA VAL A 49 2.13 -13.39 -2.68
C VAL A 49 2.41 -14.00 -1.30
N PHE A 50 1.50 -13.81 -0.35
CA PHE A 50 1.63 -14.31 1.02
C PHE A 50 0.99 -15.69 1.23
N LYS A 51 1.17 -16.67 0.34
CA LYS A 51 0.45 -17.98 0.42
C LYS A 51 0.53 -18.65 1.80
N ARG A 52 1.70 -18.63 2.44
CA ARG A 52 1.95 -19.29 3.74
C ARG A 52 1.51 -18.45 4.94
N THR A 53 1.58 -17.13 4.84
CA THR A 53 1.28 -16.18 5.92
C THR A 53 -0.04 -15.44 5.73
N ARG A 54 -0.87 -15.84 4.76
CA ARG A 54 -2.11 -15.17 4.35
C ARG A 54 -3.06 -14.88 5.51
N LYS A 55 -3.23 -15.81 6.45
CA LYS A 55 -4.11 -15.57 7.59
C LYS A 55 -3.60 -14.45 8.50
N ALA A 56 -2.32 -14.46 8.84
CA ALA A 56 -1.71 -13.44 9.70
C ALA A 56 -1.60 -12.07 8.99
N VAL A 57 -1.13 -12.07 7.73
CA VAL A 57 -0.97 -10.84 6.95
C VAL A 57 -2.32 -10.20 6.65
N GLY A 58 -3.34 -11.00 6.33
CA GLY A 58 -4.69 -10.49 6.07
C GLY A 58 -5.31 -9.84 7.30
N VAL A 59 -5.18 -10.47 8.47
CA VAL A 59 -5.66 -9.89 9.75
C VAL A 59 -4.90 -8.62 10.08
N ALA A 60 -3.56 -8.61 9.96
CA ALA A 60 -2.75 -7.41 10.21
C ALA A 60 -3.12 -6.25 9.26
N LEU A 61 -3.32 -6.55 7.96
CA LEU A 61 -3.79 -5.57 6.96
C LEU A 61 -5.16 -5.01 7.32
N ALA A 62 -6.11 -5.87 7.65
CA ALA A 62 -7.46 -5.46 8.02
C ALA A 62 -7.45 -4.57 9.27
N VAL A 63 -6.71 -4.96 10.32
CA VAL A 63 -6.56 -4.16 11.54
C VAL A 63 -5.94 -2.81 11.24
N THR A 64 -4.92 -2.76 10.38
CA THR A 64 -4.24 -1.50 10.03
C THR A 64 -5.15 -0.59 9.20
N ILE A 65 -5.91 -1.13 8.24
CA ILE A 65 -6.90 -0.37 7.48
C ILE A 65 -7.96 0.21 8.42
N VAL A 66 -8.55 -0.62 9.30
CA VAL A 66 -9.56 -0.18 10.27
C VAL A 66 -8.99 0.89 11.20
N ALA A 67 -7.77 0.72 11.72
CA ALA A 67 -7.13 1.70 12.58
C ALA A 67 -6.88 3.03 11.88
N VAL A 68 -6.41 3.02 10.62
CA VAL A 68 -6.20 4.27 9.86
C VAL A 68 -7.52 4.97 9.55
N VAL A 69 -8.56 4.20 9.23
CA VAL A 69 -9.91 4.76 9.03
C VAL A 69 -10.42 5.39 10.32
N LEU A 70 -10.30 4.72 11.46
CA LEU A 70 -10.70 5.27 12.77
C LEU A 70 -9.91 6.53 13.14
N LEU A 71 -8.60 6.55 12.88
CA LEU A 71 -7.76 7.73 13.10
C LEU A 71 -8.15 8.91 12.20
N ALA A 72 -8.70 8.65 11.00
CA ALA A 72 -9.19 9.71 10.13
C ALA A 72 -10.53 10.31 10.59
N TYR A 73 -11.26 9.63 11.48
CA TYR A 73 -12.52 10.10 12.07
C TYR A 73 -12.35 10.80 13.43
N LEU A 74 -11.13 10.80 13.98
CA LEU A 74 -10.75 11.46 15.23
C LEU A 74 -10.16 12.84 14.93
#